data_AF-A0A7X3GMA7-F1
#
_entry.id   AF-A0A7X3GMA7-F1
#
_cell.length_a   1.000
_cell.length_b   1.000
_cell.length_c   1.000
_cell.angle_alpha   90.00
_cell.angle_beta   90.00
_cell.angle_gamma   90.00
#
_symmetry.space_group_name_H-M   'P 1'
#
loop_
_entity.id
_entity.type
_entity.pdbx_description
1 polymer ?
#
loop_
_entity_poly.entity_id
_entity_poly.type
_entity_poly.pdbx_seq_one_letter_code
_entity_poly.pdbx_strand_id
1 'polypeptide(L)'
;MESKRNEATPQTVGLTAAAGYQIGVRRTLPMSAEEAWAFLISTEGLALWLGDVQPPAFQQGENFGDREGISGQFRVIKENQQLRLKWKLPKWEHDSTLQIRLIPAKTGTTVSFHQENLDNAHTREAMKQHWEDVINKMKEHAN
;
A
#
# COMPACT_ATOMS: atom_id res chain seq x y z
N MET A 1 -39.28 12.69 -31.29
CA MET A 1 -39.31 12.84 -29.82
C MET A 1 -39.32 11.43 -29.26
N GLU A 2 -38.35 10.91 -28.53
CA GLU A 2 -37.27 11.49 -27.73
C GLU A 2 -36.06 10.54 -27.78
N SER A 3 -34.86 11.09 -27.97
CA SER A 3 -33.61 10.36 -27.78
C SER A 3 -33.26 10.40 -26.29
N LYS A 4 -33.33 9.26 -25.60
CA LYS A 4 -32.82 9.13 -24.22
C LYS A 4 -31.29 9.25 -24.25
N ARG A 5 -30.77 10.39 -23.82
CA ARG A 5 -29.35 10.55 -23.46
C ARG A 5 -29.09 9.75 -22.19
N ASN A 6 -28.24 8.73 -22.28
CA ASN A 6 -27.60 8.16 -21.10
C ASN A 6 -26.60 9.20 -20.59
N GLU A 7 -26.97 9.91 -19.53
CA GLU A 7 -26.03 10.70 -18.74
C GLU A 7 -25.15 9.71 -17.96
N ALA A 8 -23.98 9.41 -18.51
CA ALA A 8 -22.93 8.75 -17.76
C ALA A 8 -22.48 9.73 -16.68
N THR A 9 -22.85 9.47 -15.42
CA THR A 9 -22.27 10.14 -14.27
C THR A 9 -20.75 10.01 -14.35
N PRO A 10 -19.98 11.08 -14.12
CA PRO A 10 -18.52 10.99 -14.14
C PRO A 10 -18.10 9.95 -13.10
N GLN A 11 -17.60 8.81 -13.55
CA GLN A 11 -17.12 7.76 -12.66
C GLN A 11 -15.94 8.33 -11.87
N THR A 12 -16.13 8.53 -10.57
CA THR A 12 -15.05 8.96 -9.68
C THR A 12 -13.96 7.90 -9.69
N VAL A 13 -12.76 8.27 -10.14
CA VAL A 13 -11.65 7.33 -10.30
C VAL A 13 -11.33 6.64 -8.97
N GLY A 14 -11.32 5.31 -9.01
CA GLY A 14 -10.95 4.49 -7.86
C GLY A 14 -12.03 4.35 -6.79
N LEU A 15 -13.28 4.79 -7.01
CA LEU A 15 -14.40 4.47 -6.14
C LEU A 15 -15.07 3.16 -6.59
N THR A 16 -15.25 2.21 -5.68
CA THR A 16 -16.01 0.96 -5.94
C THR A 16 -17.10 0.77 -4.90
N ALA A 17 -18.17 0.08 -5.30
CA ALA A 17 -19.30 -0.20 -4.41
C ALA A 17 -18.91 -1.09 -3.21
N ALA A 18 -17.89 -1.95 -3.35
CA ALA A 18 -17.51 -2.92 -2.32
C ALA A 18 -16.34 -2.45 -1.44
N ALA A 19 -15.39 -1.67 -1.98
CA ALA A 19 -14.12 -1.37 -1.31
C ALA A 19 -13.89 0.14 -1.08
N GLY A 20 -14.92 0.98 -1.30
CA GLY A 20 -14.80 2.43 -1.19
C GLY A 20 -13.77 2.98 -2.17
N TYR A 21 -13.04 4.03 -1.77
CA TYR A 21 -11.92 4.53 -2.56
C TYR A 21 -10.71 3.60 -2.44
N GLN A 22 -10.02 3.39 -3.57
CA GLN A 22 -8.85 2.55 -3.67
C GLN A 22 -7.77 3.14 -4.61
N ILE A 23 -6.54 2.70 -4.38
CA ILE A 23 -5.37 2.99 -5.21
C ILE A 23 -4.57 1.72 -5.49
N GLY A 24 -3.78 1.78 -6.55
CA GLY A 24 -2.75 0.77 -6.82
C GLY A 24 -1.54 1.46 -7.46
N VAL A 25 -0.36 1.23 -6.90
CA VAL A 25 0.92 1.69 -7.43
C VAL A 25 1.84 0.49 -7.56
N ARG A 26 2.43 0.33 -8.75
CA ARG A 26 3.38 -0.76 -9.02
C ARG A 26 4.52 -0.33 -9.91
N ARG A 27 5.72 -0.83 -9.66
CA ARG A 27 6.90 -0.68 -10.53
C ARG A 27 7.75 -1.95 -10.45
N THR A 28 8.49 -2.24 -11.51
CA THR A 28 9.52 -3.28 -11.50
C THR A 28 10.85 -2.64 -11.09
N LEU A 29 11.44 -3.15 -10.02
CA LEU A 29 12.71 -2.69 -9.44
C LEU A 29 13.84 -3.65 -9.84
N PRO A 30 15.07 -3.17 -10.06
CA PRO A 30 16.21 -3.99 -10.47
C PRO A 30 16.83 -4.77 -9.29
N MET A 31 15.99 -5.43 -8.49
CA MET A 31 16.37 -6.25 -7.34
C MET A 31 15.57 -7.55 -7.31
N SER A 32 16.13 -8.59 -6.68
CA SER A 32 15.44 -9.85 -6.40
C SER A 32 14.26 -9.66 -5.45
N ALA A 33 13.40 -10.68 -5.32
CA ALA A 33 12.26 -10.60 -4.42
C ALA A 33 12.70 -10.66 -2.96
N GLU A 34 13.78 -11.38 -2.70
CA GLU A 34 14.48 -11.50 -1.42
C GLU A 34 15.07 -10.16 -0.98
N GLU A 35 15.77 -9.44 -1.87
CA GLU A 35 16.29 -8.10 -1.58
C GLU A 35 15.16 -7.10 -1.33
N ALA A 36 14.11 -7.12 -2.15
CA ALA A 36 12.94 -6.27 -1.97
C ALA A 36 12.24 -6.53 -0.63
N TRP A 37 12.14 -7.80 -0.23
CA TRP A 37 11.55 -8.21 1.04
C TRP A 37 12.40 -7.76 2.22
N ALA A 38 13.70 -8.07 2.18
CA ALA A 38 14.65 -7.68 3.22
C ALA A 38 14.64 -6.17 3.45
N PHE A 39 14.62 -5.38 2.38
CA PHE A 39 14.46 -3.94 2.48
C PHE A 39 13.12 -3.55 3.11
N LEU A 40 12.00 -4.11 2.60
CA LEU A 40 10.64 -3.78 3.06
C LEU A 40 10.45 -3.96 4.56
N ILE A 41 11.09 -4.98 5.16
CA ILE A 41 10.99 -5.29 6.59
C ILE A 41 12.16 -4.75 7.42
N SER A 42 13.16 -4.13 6.80
CA SER A 42 14.27 -3.47 7.50
C SER A 42 13.79 -2.23 8.25
N THR A 43 14.55 -1.77 9.23
CA THR A 43 14.26 -0.50 9.92
C THR A 43 14.15 0.68 8.95
N GLU A 44 15.00 0.74 7.93
CA GLU A 44 14.95 1.77 6.90
C GLU A 44 13.65 1.69 6.08
N GLY A 45 13.32 0.50 5.57
CA GLY A 45 12.09 0.30 4.80
C GLY A 45 10.85 0.60 5.64
N LEU A 46 10.77 0.07 6.86
CA LEU A 46 9.67 0.33 7.79
C LEU A 46 9.46 1.82 8.03
N ALA A 47 10.53 2.59 8.25
CA ALA A 47 10.45 4.04 8.41
C ALA A 47 9.83 4.75 7.19
N LEU A 48 9.98 4.18 5.99
CA LEU A 48 9.41 4.77 4.77
C LEU A 48 7.89 4.58 4.64
N TRP A 49 7.35 3.43 5.05
CA TRP A 49 5.95 3.06 4.74
C TRP A 49 5.06 2.80 5.98
N LEU A 50 5.68 2.49 7.11
CA LEU A 50 5.01 2.24 8.39
C LEU A 50 5.23 3.36 9.42
N GLY A 51 6.15 4.29 9.14
CA GLY A 51 6.56 5.33 10.08
C GLY A 51 7.59 4.83 11.09
N ASP A 52 7.78 5.57 12.17
CA ASP A 52 8.76 5.26 13.23
C ASP A 52 8.22 4.16 14.17
N VAL A 53 8.02 2.96 13.61
CA VAL A 53 7.63 1.76 14.35
C VAL A 53 8.86 1.01 14.81
N GLN A 54 8.81 0.43 16.01
CA GLN A 54 9.74 -0.64 16.33
C GLN A 54 9.50 -1.81 15.37
N PRO A 55 10.56 -2.45 14.83
CA PRO A 55 10.39 -3.60 13.96
C PRO A 55 9.50 -4.66 14.61
N PRO A 56 8.33 -4.96 14.01
CA PRO A 56 7.44 -5.99 14.55
C PRO A 56 8.09 -7.37 14.38
N ALA A 57 7.58 -8.36 15.11
CA ALA A 57 8.00 -9.75 14.92
C ALA A 57 7.55 -10.34 13.57
N PHE A 58 6.74 -9.59 12.81
CA PHE A 58 6.13 -10.00 11.54
C PHE A 58 5.39 -11.33 11.70
N GLN A 59 4.42 -11.33 12.62
CA GLN A 59 3.52 -12.46 12.83
C GLN A 59 2.08 -12.14 12.43
N GLN A 60 1.37 -13.13 11.90
CA GLN A 60 -0.04 -12.95 11.59
C GLN A 60 -0.84 -12.67 12.87
N GLY A 61 -1.64 -11.60 12.85
CA GLY A 61 -2.42 -11.12 14.00
C GLY A 61 -1.68 -10.09 14.87
N GLU A 62 -0.40 -9.85 14.62
CA GLU A 62 0.39 -8.87 15.36
C GLU A 62 -0.06 -7.44 15.05
N ASN A 63 -0.23 -6.64 16.10
CA ASN A 63 -0.53 -5.22 15.99
C ASN A 63 0.75 -4.39 15.98
N PHE A 64 0.74 -3.28 15.27
CA PHE A 64 1.82 -2.29 15.31
C PHE A 64 1.24 -0.90 15.54
N GLY A 65 2.08 0.01 16.01
CA GLY A 65 1.81 1.44 15.99
C GLY A 65 3.06 2.26 16.26
N ASP A 66 3.12 3.46 15.68
CA ASP A 66 4.20 4.42 15.94
C ASP A 66 3.75 5.51 16.93
N ARG A 67 4.68 6.42 17.23
CA ARG A 67 4.42 7.55 18.12
C ARG A 67 3.59 8.64 17.47
N GLU A 68 3.51 8.66 16.14
CA GLU A 68 2.75 9.67 15.37
C GLU A 68 1.27 9.28 15.22
N GLY A 69 0.93 8.01 15.48
CA GLY A 69 -0.43 7.46 15.49
C GLY A 69 -0.77 6.61 14.28
N ILE A 70 0.22 6.26 13.45
CA ILE A 70 0.08 5.19 12.45
C ILE A 70 -0.11 3.89 13.21
N SER A 71 -1.11 3.09 12.83
CA SER A 71 -1.41 1.83 13.51
C SER A 71 -2.03 0.81 12.59
N GLY A 72 -2.05 -0.45 13.04
CA GLY A 72 -2.68 -1.52 12.28
C GLY A 72 -2.34 -2.90 12.78
N GLN A 73 -2.64 -3.88 11.93
CA GLN A 73 -2.46 -5.30 12.24
C GLN A 73 -2.05 -6.09 11.00
N PHE A 74 -1.03 -6.93 11.13
CA PHE A 74 -0.66 -7.88 10.08
C PHE A 74 -1.71 -8.99 9.95
N ARG A 75 -2.22 -9.19 8.75
CA ARG A 75 -3.27 -10.19 8.44
C ARG A 75 -2.77 -11.32 7.57
N VAL A 76 -1.80 -11.07 6.69
CA VAL A 76 -1.13 -12.08 5.87
C VAL A 76 0.34 -11.71 5.77
N ILE A 77 1.20 -12.69 5.99
CA ILE A 77 2.64 -12.57 5.81
C ILE A 77 3.07 -13.80 5.03
N LYS A 78 3.56 -13.58 3.82
CA LYS A 78 4.19 -14.60 2.98
C LYS A 78 5.54 -14.06 2.57
N GLU A 79 6.57 -14.65 3.13
CA GLU A 79 7.96 -14.24 2.91
C GLU A 79 8.27 -14.13 1.41
N ASN A 80 9.00 -13.08 1.04
CA ASN A 80 9.39 -12.75 -0.34
C ASN A 80 8.23 -12.57 -1.33
N GLN A 81 6.98 -12.47 -0.86
CA GLN A 81 5.80 -12.50 -1.73
C GLN A 81 4.74 -11.47 -1.37
N GLN A 82 4.32 -11.40 -0.11
CA GLN A 82 3.11 -10.67 0.25
C GLN A 82 3.06 -10.24 1.71
N LEU A 83 2.65 -8.99 1.91
CA LEU A 83 2.07 -8.50 3.15
C LEU A 83 0.62 -8.07 2.91
N ARG A 84 -0.28 -8.38 3.86
CA ARG A 84 -1.59 -7.74 3.96
C ARG A 84 -1.78 -7.30 5.38
N LEU A 85 -2.23 -6.07 5.57
CA LEU A 85 -2.47 -5.50 6.88
C LEU A 85 -3.75 -4.66 6.90
N LYS A 86 -4.33 -4.56 8.09
CA LYS A 86 -5.13 -3.39 8.45
C LYS A 86 -4.17 -2.26 8.72
N TRP A 87 -4.48 -1.07 8.21
CA TRP A 87 -3.58 0.08 8.27
C TRP A 87 -4.37 1.37 8.40
N LYS A 88 -3.92 2.25 9.28
CA LYS A 88 -4.65 3.45 9.66
C LYS A 88 -3.67 4.58 9.96
N LEU A 89 -3.89 5.74 9.33
CA LEU A 89 -3.21 6.98 9.70
C LEU A 89 -3.85 7.62 10.94
N PRO A 90 -3.13 8.54 11.60
CA PRO A 90 -3.72 9.36 12.66
C PRO A 90 -5.00 10.05 12.17
N LYS A 91 -6.04 10.03 13.01
CA LYS A 91 -7.35 10.69 12.76
C LYS A 91 -8.22 10.07 11.66
N TRP A 92 -7.85 8.93 11.08
CA TRP A 92 -8.80 8.18 10.26
C TRP A 92 -9.90 7.61 11.18
N GLU A 93 -11.13 7.48 10.67
CA GLU A 93 -12.22 6.88 11.45
C GLU A 93 -12.13 5.35 11.38
N HIS A 94 -11.80 4.81 10.21
CA HIS A 94 -11.76 3.37 9.94
C HIS A 94 -10.40 2.90 9.42
N ASP A 95 -10.13 1.61 9.57
CA ASP A 95 -8.93 0.99 9.00
C ASP A 95 -9.07 0.83 7.49
N SER A 96 -8.06 1.25 6.75
CA SER A 96 -7.88 0.78 5.38
C SER A 96 -7.36 -0.66 5.36
N THR A 97 -7.39 -1.27 4.19
CA THR A 97 -6.66 -2.52 3.94
C THR A 97 -5.54 -2.24 2.97
N LEU A 98 -4.31 -2.47 3.41
CA LEU A 98 -3.10 -2.34 2.60
C LEU A 98 -2.58 -3.73 2.23
N GLN A 99 -2.26 -3.92 0.96
CA GLN A 99 -1.65 -5.12 0.43
C GLN A 99 -0.39 -4.75 -0.35
N ILE A 100 0.73 -5.36 0.04
CA ILE A 100 2.02 -5.23 -0.62
C ILE A 100 2.35 -6.58 -1.25
N ARG A 101 2.71 -6.58 -2.54
CA ARG A 101 3.12 -7.80 -3.25
C ARG A 101 4.48 -7.61 -3.90
N LEU A 102 5.27 -8.67 -3.84
CA LEU A 102 6.53 -8.84 -4.54
C LEU A 102 6.31 -9.95 -5.57
N ILE A 103 6.47 -9.61 -6.85
CA ILE A 103 6.20 -10.52 -7.96
C ILE A 103 7.46 -10.60 -8.81
N PRO A 104 8.19 -11.73 -8.80
CA PRO A 104 9.37 -11.93 -9.64
C PRO A 104 9.07 -11.62 -11.11
N ALA A 105 9.97 -10.91 -11.78
CA ALA A 105 9.89 -10.59 -13.19
C ALA A 105 11.09 -11.18 -13.94
N LYS A 106 11.09 -11.09 -15.27
CA LYS A 106 12.23 -11.54 -16.10
C LYS A 106 13.55 -10.87 -15.68
N THR A 107 13.48 -9.60 -15.29
CA THR A 107 14.59 -8.83 -14.74
C THR A 107 14.08 -8.07 -13.52
N GLY A 108 14.55 -8.46 -12.33
CA GLY A 108 14.15 -7.86 -11.05
C GLY A 108 12.76 -8.30 -10.55
N THR A 109 12.12 -7.44 -9.74
CA THR A 109 10.87 -7.75 -9.03
C THR A 109 9.86 -6.62 -9.18
N THR A 110 8.62 -6.96 -9.50
CA THR A 110 7.51 -6.01 -9.43
C THR A 110 7.04 -5.85 -7.99
N VAL A 111 7.23 -4.66 -7.44
CA VAL A 111 6.67 -4.25 -6.16
C VAL A 111 5.33 -3.57 -6.42
N SER A 112 4.29 -3.98 -5.71
CA SER A 112 2.93 -3.46 -5.84
C SER A 112 2.34 -3.12 -4.49
N PHE A 113 1.94 -1.87 -4.30
CA PHE A 113 1.08 -1.41 -3.20
C PHE A 113 -0.34 -1.27 -3.73
N HIS A 114 -1.30 -1.88 -3.03
CA HIS A 114 -2.73 -1.73 -3.29
C HIS A 114 -3.42 -1.44 -1.96
N GLN A 115 -4.21 -0.37 -1.93
CA GLN A 115 -4.87 0.08 -0.72
C GLN A 115 -6.33 0.38 -1.02
N GLU A 116 -7.21 -0.10 -0.15
CA GLU A 116 -8.66 0.00 -0.26
C GLU A 116 -9.30 0.45 1.06
N ASN A 117 -10.59 0.78 1.02
CA ASN A 117 -11.36 1.40 2.11
C ASN A 117 -10.78 2.76 2.53
N LEU A 118 -10.41 3.58 1.54
CA LEU A 118 -10.04 4.97 1.77
C LEU A 118 -11.31 5.84 1.85
N ASP A 119 -11.29 6.83 2.74
CA ASP A 119 -12.48 7.60 3.11
C ASP A 119 -13.01 8.47 1.97
N ASN A 120 -12.11 9.08 1.19
CA ASN A 120 -12.49 10.05 0.16
C ASN A 120 -11.43 10.19 -0.94
N ALA A 121 -11.78 10.92 -2.01
CA ALA A 121 -10.91 11.15 -3.16
C ALA A 121 -9.60 11.90 -2.82
N HIS A 122 -9.61 12.79 -1.82
CA HIS A 122 -8.42 13.51 -1.39
C HIS A 122 -7.43 12.58 -0.68
N THR A 123 -7.93 11.78 0.28
CA THR A 123 -7.14 10.71 0.92
C THR A 123 -6.59 9.73 -0.11
N ARG A 124 -7.40 9.37 -1.11
CA ARG A 124 -6.98 8.52 -2.24
C ARG A 124 -5.74 9.09 -2.95
N GLU A 125 -5.78 10.35 -3.36
CA GLU A 125 -4.67 10.94 -4.10
C GLU A 125 -3.43 11.15 -3.21
N ALA A 126 -3.61 11.54 -1.95
CA ALA A 126 -2.51 11.64 -0.98
C ALA A 126 -1.81 10.29 -0.78
N MET A 127 -2.58 9.20 -0.61
CA MET A 127 -2.01 7.86 -0.48
C MET A 127 -1.34 7.39 -1.77
N LYS A 128 -1.92 7.71 -2.94
CA LYS A 128 -1.26 7.39 -4.22
C LYS A 128 0.13 8.02 -4.30
N GLN A 129 0.26 9.31 -3.98
CA GLN A 129 1.54 10.02 -3.97
C GLN A 129 2.51 9.38 -2.97
N HIS A 130 2.05 9.11 -1.75
CA HIS A 130 2.85 8.44 -0.74
C HIS A 130 3.42 7.10 -1.23
N TRP A 131 2.61 6.24 -1.85
CA TRP A 131 3.08 4.95 -2.36
C TRP A 131 3.99 5.06 -3.60
N GLU A 132 3.78 6.08 -4.44
CA GLU A 132 4.71 6.41 -5.52
C GLU A 132 6.08 6.80 -4.95
N ASP A 133 6.12 7.64 -3.92
CA ASP A 133 7.35 8.05 -3.25
C ASP A 133 8.08 6.88 -2.57
N VAL A 134 7.34 6.01 -1.86
CA VAL A 134 7.90 4.81 -1.23
C VAL A 134 8.56 3.90 -2.27
N ILE A 135 7.87 3.60 -3.38
CA ILE A 135 8.44 2.76 -4.44
C ILE A 135 9.68 3.42 -5.06
N ASN A 136 9.68 4.74 -5.24
CA ASN A 136 10.84 5.45 -5.80
C ASN A 136 12.06 5.35 -4.87
N LYS A 137 11.87 5.51 -3.56
CA LYS A 137 12.95 5.34 -2.57
C LYS A 137 13.46 3.89 -2.51
N MET A 138 12.56 2.91 -2.59
CA MET A 138 12.98 1.49 -2.74
C MET A 138 13.84 1.30 -3.99
N LYS A 139 13.49 1.96 -5.10
CA LYS A 139 14.27 1.89 -6.34
C LYS A 139 15.66 2.53 -6.18
N GLU A 140 15.76 3.64 -5.48
CA GLU A 140 17.02 4.33 -5.21
C GLU A 140 17.98 3.48 -4.38
N HIS A 141 17.46 2.73 -3.40
CA HIS A 141 18.24 1.74 -2.64
C HIS A 141 18.80 0.59 -3.49
N ALA A 142 18.17 0.30 -4.64
CA ALA A 142 18.59 -0.76 -5.55
C ALA A 142 19.82 -0.43 -6.40
N ASN A 143 20.23 0.85 -6.44
CA ASN A 143 21.25 1.37 -7.35
C ASN A 143 22.60 1.59 -6.66
#